data_AF-A0A3D2RBE5-F1
#
_entry.id   AF-A0A3D2RBE5-F1
#
_cell.length_a   1.000
_cell.length_b   1.000
_cell.length_c   1.000
_cell.angle_alpha   90.00
_cell.angle_beta   90.00
_cell.angle_gamma   90.00
#
_symmetry.space_group_name_H-M   'P 1'
#
loop_
_entity.id
_entity.type
_entity.pdbx_description
1 polymer ?
#
loop_
_entity_poly.entity_id
_entity_poly.type
_entity_poly.pdbx_seq_one_letter_code
_entity_poly.pdbx_strand_id
1 'polypeptide(L)'
;ASITDPRTGEIIKGHVSLGSLRVRQDFLIAQGLSLDPFAQDQIDPAMQELALARLRQLSAHEVGHTLGFAHNFAASAYGKVSVMDYPHPQLSLKDGTIDYSKAYEAGIGLWDKISVAYSYGDFPQGTQKTDYLSALLDKAFSQDLLFITDSDARAASGSHAQAHLWDNASNAAQGLEEIMSVRTVAINQ
;
A
#
# COMPACT_ATOMS: atom_id res chain seq x y z
N ALA A 1 -0.26 -9.67 -13.88
CA ALA A 1 0.86 -9.76 -14.86
C ALA A 1 0.43 -9.16 -16.19
N SER A 2 1.30 -8.36 -16.82
CA SER A 2 1.08 -7.81 -18.17
C SER A 2 1.66 -8.73 -19.25
N ILE A 3 1.13 -8.63 -20.47
CA ILE A 3 1.73 -9.15 -21.69
C ILE A 3 2.39 -7.98 -22.41
N THR A 4 3.68 -8.10 -22.69
CA THR A 4 4.50 -7.03 -23.27
C THR A 4 5.07 -7.47 -24.61
N ASP A 5 5.12 -6.58 -25.60
CA ASP A 5 5.87 -6.83 -26.84
C ASP A 5 7.37 -6.86 -26.53
N PRO A 6 8.09 -7.98 -26.75
CA PRO A 6 9.51 -8.08 -26.42
C PRO A 6 10.42 -7.17 -27.28
N ARG A 7 9.90 -6.61 -28.38
CA ARG A 7 10.65 -5.75 -29.30
C ARG A 7 10.58 -4.27 -28.91
N THR A 8 9.44 -3.84 -28.38
CA THR A 8 9.16 -2.42 -28.08
C THR A 8 9.03 -2.13 -26.59
N GLY A 9 8.76 -3.15 -25.76
CA GLY A 9 8.41 -2.96 -24.35
C GLY A 9 6.98 -2.47 -24.14
N GLU A 10 6.15 -2.40 -25.20
CA GLU A 10 4.77 -1.95 -25.10
C GLU A 10 3.89 -2.97 -24.37
N ILE A 11 3.05 -2.48 -23.45
CA ILE A 11 2.06 -3.29 -22.74
C ILE A 11 0.86 -3.53 -23.66
N ILE A 12 0.69 -4.78 -24.13
CA ILE A 12 -0.40 -5.19 -25.02
C ILE A 12 -1.66 -5.53 -24.21
N LYS A 13 -1.49 -6.06 -23.00
CA LYS A 13 -2.60 -6.48 -22.14
C LYS A 13 -2.22 -6.44 -20.67
N GLY A 14 -3.07 -5.84 -19.84
CA GLY A 14 -3.07 -6.05 -18.39
C GLY A 14 -3.96 -7.24 -18.01
N HIS A 15 -3.47 -8.12 -17.13
CA HIS A 15 -4.29 -9.17 -16.51
C HIS A 15 -4.06 -9.16 -15.00
N VAL A 16 -5.13 -8.82 -14.25
CA VAL A 16 -5.16 -8.86 -12.79
C VAL A 16 -5.79 -10.17 -12.33
N SER A 17 -5.12 -10.87 -11.43
CA SER A 17 -5.64 -12.08 -10.78
C SER A 17 -5.60 -11.87 -9.27
N LEU A 18 -6.76 -11.93 -8.62
CA LEU A 18 -6.91 -11.77 -7.18
C LEU A 18 -7.30 -13.11 -6.57
N GLY A 19 -6.46 -13.64 -5.69
CA GLY A 19 -6.72 -14.91 -5.02
C GLY A 19 -7.78 -14.78 -3.93
N SER A 20 -8.86 -15.56 -4.00
CA SER A 20 -9.96 -15.53 -3.02
C SER A 20 -9.54 -15.88 -1.58
N LEU A 21 -8.47 -16.66 -1.41
CA LEU A 21 -7.94 -17.03 -0.09
C LEU A 21 -7.46 -15.82 0.72
N ARG A 22 -7.05 -14.72 0.06
CA ARG A 22 -6.59 -13.51 0.74
C ARG A 22 -7.70 -12.82 1.49
N VAL A 23 -8.88 -12.68 0.88
CA VAL A 23 -10.05 -12.06 1.53
C VAL A 23 -10.46 -12.82 2.79
N ARG A 24 -10.41 -14.16 2.75
CA ARG A 24 -10.65 -14.98 3.95
C ARG A 24 -9.59 -14.73 5.02
N GLN A 25 -8.32 -14.62 4.65
CA GLN A 25 -7.25 -14.34 5.60
C GLN A 25 -7.40 -12.95 6.26
N ASP A 26 -7.75 -11.93 5.48
CA ASP A 26 -8.01 -10.58 6.00
C ASP A 26 -9.21 -10.57 6.98
N PHE A 27 -10.27 -11.30 6.63
CA PHE A 27 -11.41 -11.50 7.53
C PHE A 27 -10.99 -12.20 8.84
N LEU A 28 -10.18 -13.26 8.77
CA LEU A 28 -9.69 -13.96 9.96
C LEU A 28 -8.75 -13.09 10.81
N ILE A 29 -7.98 -12.20 10.20
CA ILE A 29 -7.18 -11.20 10.93
C ILE A 29 -8.11 -10.25 11.68
N ALA A 30 -9.14 -9.70 11.02
CA ALA A 30 -10.11 -8.83 11.68
C ALA A 30 -10.86 -9.57 12.80
N GLN A 31 -11.22 -10.83 12.58
CA GLN A 31 -11.85 -11.68 13.59
C GLN A 31 -10.95 -11.86 14.82
N GLY A 32 -9.67 -12.17 14.62
CA GLY A 32 -8.70 -12.33 15.72
C GLY A 32 -8.36 -11.03 16.45
N LEU A 33 -8.67 -9.87 15.87
CA LEU A 33 -8.48 -8.55 16.48
C LEU A 33 -9.75 -8.03 17.17
N SER A 34 -10.91 -8.61 16.89
CA SER A 34 -12.20 -8.14 17.44
C SER A 34 -12.43 -8.68 18.84
N LEU A 35 -13.05 -7.88 19.70
CA LEU A 35 -13.45 -8.29 21.05
C LEU A 35 -14.56 -9.36 20.95
N ASP A 36 -14.40 -10.47 21.67
CA ASP A 36 -15.40 -11.53 21.77
C ASP A 36 -16.08 -11.91 20.43
N PRO A 37 -15.31 -12.28 19.38
CA PRO A 37 -15.82 -12.40 18.00
C PRO A 37 -16.82 -13.55 17.81
N PHE A 38 -17.04 -14.36 18.85
CA PHE A 38 -17.94 -15.51 18.88
C PHE A 38 -19.04 -15.38 19.97
N ALA A 39 -19.12 -14.25 20.69
CA ALA A 39 -20.12 -14.09 21.76
C ALA A 39 -21.54 -13.90 21.23
N GLN A 40 -21.71 -13.50 19.97
CA GLN A 40 -23.00 -13.45 19.29
C GLN A 40 -22.98 -14.36 18.06
N ASP A 41 -24.15 -14.89 17.69
CA ASP A 41 -24.36 -15.65 16.45
C ASP A 41 -24.33 -14.77 15.18
N GLN A 42 -23.89 -13.51 15.30
CA GLN A 42 -23.78 -12.56 14.20
C GLN A 42 -22.33 -12.13 14.00
N ILE A 43 -21.90 -12.17 12.74
CA ILE A 43 -20.58 -11.67 12.33
C ILE A 43 -20.61 -10.14 12.38
N ASP A 44 -19.62 -9.53 13.04
CA ASP A 44 -19.43 -8.08 13.01
C ASP A 44 -19.17 -7.60 11.56
N PRO A 45 -20.02 -6.72 11.00
CA PRO A 45 -19.82 -6.16 9.67
C PRO A 45 -18.46 -5.49 9.48
N ALA A 46 -17.84 -4.98 10.56
CA ALA A 46 -16.51 -4.36 10.50
C ALA A 46 -15.43 -5.35 10.03
N MET A 47 -15.54 -6.64 10.35
CA MET A 47 -14.61 -7.67 9.87
C MET A 47 -14.67 -7.83 8.35
N GLN A 48 -15.89 -7.80 7.80
CA GLN A 48 -16.10 -7.86 6.36
C GLN A 48 -15.62 -6.58 5.69
N GLU A 49 -15.87 -5.41 6.27
CA GLU A 49 -15.40 -4.14 5.71
C GLU A 49 -13.88 -4.03 5.66
N LEU A 50 -13.15 -4.56 6.66
CA LEU A 50 -11.69 -4.62 6.59
C LEU A 50 -11.21 -5.47 5.40
N ALA A 51 -11.80 -6.66 5.22
CA ALA A 51 -11.44 -7.55 4.12
C ALA A 51 -11.76 -6.92 2.75
N LEU A 52 -12.89 -6.21 2.63
CA LEU A 52 -13.26 -5.48 1.42
C LEU A 52 -12.34 -4.26 1.18
N ALA A 53 -11.95 -3.54 2.23
CA ALA A 53 -11.00 -2.44 2.12
C ALA A 53 -9.64 -2.92 1.60
N ARG A 54 -9.13 -4.05 2.11
CA ARG A 54 -7.91 -4.66 1.55
C ARG A 54 -8.10 -5.07 0.10
N LEU A 55 -9.23 -5.70 -0.24
CA LEU A 55 -9.49 -6.11 -1.62
C LEU A 55 -9.49 -4.91 -2.58
N ARG A 56 -10.08 -3.77 -2.19
CA ARG A 56 -10.06 -2.54 -2.99
C ARG A 56 -8.64 -2.02 -3.19
N GLN A 57 -7.85 -1.94 -2.11
CA GLN A 57 -6.46 -1.48 -2.17
C GLN A 57 -5.59 -2.42 -3.02
N LEU A 58 -5.72 -3.73 -2.83
CA LEU A 58 -4.97 -4.74 -3.58
C LEU A 58 -5.36 -4.74 -5.07
N SER A 59 -6.65 -4.53 -5.37
CA SER A 59 -7.09 -4.41 -6.76
C SER A 59 -6.39 -3.25 -7.47
N ALA A 60 -6.30 -2.08 -6.82
CA ALA A 60 -5.58 -0.93 -7.37
C ALA A 60 -4.07 -1.21 -7.53
N HIS A 61 -3.46 -1.89 -6.56
CA HIS A 61 -2.06 -2.31 -6.59
C HIS A 61 -1.75 -3.22 -7.78
N GLU A 62 -2.53 -4.29 -7.97
CA GLU A 62 -2.33 -5.23 -9.08
C GLU A 62 -2.59 -4.58 -10.43
N VAL A 63 -3.56 -3.66 -10.53
CA VAL A 63 -3.74 -2.83 -11.73
C VAL A 63 -2.48 -1.99 -11.98
N GLY A 64 -1.90 -1.35 -10.95
CA GLY A 64 -0.64 -0.61 -11.05
C GLY A 64 0.49 -1.44 -11.64
N HIS A 65 0.66 -2.69 -11.20
CA HIS A 65 1.61 -3.61 -11.82
C HIS A 65 1.33 -3.90 -13.29
N THR A 66 0.06 -4.01 -13.69
CA THR A 66 -0.28 -4.17 -15.11
C THR A 66 0.01 -2.93 -15.96
N LEU A 67 0.13 -1.76 -15.33
CA LEU A 67 0.59 -0.50 -15.93
C LEU A 67 2.11 -0.32 -15.80
N GLY A 68 2.86 -1.35 -15.40
CA GLY A 68 4.31 -1.30 -15.30
C GLY A 68 4.86 -0.55 -14.08
N PHE A 69 4.02 -0.24 -13.08
CA PHE A 69 4.50 0.36 -11.84
C PHE A 69 5.14 -0.71 -10.94
N ALA A 70 6.34 -0.41 -10.44
CA ALA A 70 7.02 -1.23 -9.44
C ALA A 70 6.55 -0.86 -8.03
N HIS A 71 6.92 -1.68 -7.04
CA HIS A 71 6.66 -1.34 -5.65
C HIS A 71 7.37 -0.03 -5.25
N ASN A 72 6.77 0.69 -4.31
CA ASN A 72 7.42 1.80 -3.62
C ASN A 72 7.34 1.56 -2.11
N PHE A 73 8.31 0.81 -1.58
CA PHE A 73 8.35 0.43 -0.15
C PHE A 73 8.75 1.58 0.78
N ALA A 74 9.06 2.76 0.22
CA ALA A 74 9.32 3.94 1.03
C ALA A 74 8.05 4.71 1.40
N ALA A 75 6.94 4.46 0.72
CA ALA A 75 5.75 5.30 0.81
C ALA A 75 5.20 5.41 2.24
N SER A 76 5.01 4.30 2.95
CA SER A 76 4.47 4.26 4.31
C SER A 76 5.21 5.18 5.28
N ALA A 77 6.52 5.35 5.10
CA ALA A 77 7.35 6.18 5.95
C ALA A 77 7.02 7.69 5.89
N TYR A 78 6.31 8.14 4.86
CA TYR A 78 5.84 9.52 4.73
C TYR A 78 4.34 9.59 4.40
N GLY A 79 3.62 8.53 4.75
CA GLY A 79 2.16 8.41 4.65
C GLY A 79 1.70 7.42 3.59
N LYS A 80 0.42 7.08 3.59
CA LYS A 80 -0.16 6.09 2.66
C LYS A 80 -0.38 6.67 1.26
N VAL A 81 0.70 7.14 0.64
CA VAL A 81 0.71 7.91 -0.61
C VAL A 81 0.85 7.02 -1.85
N SER A 82 1.00 5.70 -1.69
CA SER A 82 1.04 4.77 -2.80
C SER A 82 0.37 3.45 -2.45
N VAL A 83 -0.46 2.94 -3.35
CA VAL A 83 -0.92 1.55 -3.26
C VAL A 83 0.21 0.57 -3.58
N MET A 84 1.30 1.01 -4.21
CA MET A 84 2.47 0.21 -4.57
C MET A 84 3.38 -0.13 -3.38
N ASP A 85 3.09 0.39 -2.19
CA ASP A 85 3.85 0.15 -0.97
C ASP A 85 3.59 -1.23 -0.34
N TYR A 86 2.38 -1.74 -0.51
CA TYR A 86 1.94 -3.04 0.01
C TYR A 86 1.87 -3.19 1.54
N PRO A 87 1.40 -2.18 2.31
CA PRO A 87 1.38 -2.23 3.77
C PRO A 87 0.41 -3.28 4.32
N HIS A 88 0.65 -3.68 5.58
CA HIS A 88 -0.28 -4.43 6.43
C HIS A 88 -1.41 -3.49 6.93
N PRO A 89 -2.52 -4.00 7.50
CA PRO A 89 -3.61 -3.10 7.93
C PRO A 89 -3.11 -2.14 9.01
N GLN A 90 -3.48 -0.86 8.90
CA GLN A 90 -3.25 0.10 9.96
C GLN A 90 -4.21 -0.18 11.12
N LEU A 91 -3.63 -0.50 12.27
CA LEU A 91 -4.36 -0.75 13.49
C LEU A 91 -4.06 0.39 14.46
N SER A 92 -5.02 0.70 15.32
CA SER A 92 -4.86 1.68 16.38
C SER A 92 -5.63 1.24 17.62
N LEU A 93 -5.33 1.86 18.75
CA LEU A 93 -6.11 1.69 19.96
C LEU A 93 -6.98 2.92 20.19
N LYS A 94 -8.27 2.71 20.38
CA LYS A 94 -9.23 3.76 20.73
C LYS A 94 -9.98 3.34 21.98
N ASP A 95 -9.87 4.13 23.04
CA ASP A 95 -10.52 3.87 24.33
C ASP A 95 -10.24 2.46 24.89
N GLY A 96 -9.01 1.95 24.68
CA GLY A 96 -8.57 0.62 25.12
C GLY A 96 -9.00 -0.54 24.21
N THR A 97 -9.72 -0.27 23.12
CA THR A 97 -10.16 -1.27 22.14
C THR A 97 -9.41 -1.13 20.82
N ILE A 98 -9.30 -2.22 20.07
CA ILE A 98 -8.63 -2.22 18.76
C ILE A 98 -9.56 -1.58 17.72
N ASP A 99 -9.10 -0.48 17.13
CA ASP A 99 -9.77 0.20 16.03
C ASP A 99 -9.03 -0.09 14.71
N TYR A 100 -9.75 -0.70 13.79
CA TYR A 100 -9.29 -1.04 12.44
C TYR A 100 -10.18 -0.40 11.35
N SER A 101 -10.99 0.59 11.71
CA SER A 101 -11.85 1.34 10.76
C SER A 101 -11.05 2.07 9.66
N LYS A 102 -9.76 2.34 9.89
CA LYS A 102 -8.82 2.96 8.94
C LYS A 102 -7.70 2.01 8.47
N ALA A 103 -7.98 0.70 8.46
CA ALA A 103 -7.01 -0.32 8.07
C ALA A 103 -6.33 -0.02 6.72
N TYR A 104 -7.10 0.44 5.73
CA TYR A 104 -6.60 0.79 4.40
C TYR A 104 -7.21 2.10 3.90
N GLU A 105 -6.44 2.88 3.14
CA GLU A 105 -6.97 4.07 2.47
C GLU A 105 -7.91 3.68 1.32
N ALA A 106 -8.86 4.56 1.03
CA ALA A 106 -9.71 4.45 -0.15
C ALA A 106 -9.07 5.18 -1.33
N GLY A 107 -8.91 4.48 -2.46
CA GLY A 107 -8.39 5.04 -3.71
C GLY A 107 -6.88 4.93 -3.86
N ILE A 108 -6.32 5.74 -4.76
CA ILE A 108 -4.87 5.81 -5.05
C ILE A 108 -4.25 7.06 -4.42
N GLY A 109 -3.01 6.93 -3.99
CA GLY A 109 -2.27 7.99 -3.30
C GLY A 109 -1.59 8.99 -4.24
N LEU A 110 -0.86 9.93 -3.65
CA LEU A 110 -0.18 10.99 -4.39
C LEU A 110 0.91 10.46 -5.32
N TRP A 111 1.72 9.49 -4.85
CA TRP A 111 2.77 8.89 -5.65
C TRP A 111 2.21 8.12 -6.85
N ASP A 112 1.10 7.40 -6.66
CA ASP A 112 0.45 6.67 -7.77
C ASP A 112 0.03 7.64 -8.89
N LYS A 113 -0.49 8.82 -8.51
CA LYS A 113 -0.86 9.88 -9.48
C LYS A 113 0.37 10.44 -10.20
N ILE A 114 1.48 10.60 -9.49
CA ILE A 114 2.76 11.03 -10.08
C ILE A 114 3.27 9.97 -11.06
N SER A 115 3.23 8.68 -10.71
CA SER A 115 3.59 7.59 -11.61
C SER A 115 2.74 7.56 -12.87
N VAL A 116 1.42 7.76 -12.76
CA VAL A 116 0.54 7.87 -13.93
C VAL A 116 0.89 9.09 -14.78
N ALA A 117 1.07 10.26 -14.18
CA ALA A 117 1.41 11.48 -14.90
C ALA A 117 2.77 11.40 -15.60
N TYR A 118 3.76 10.74 -14.97
CA TYR A 118 5.09 10.56 -15.54
C TYR A 118 5.09 9.58 -16.72
N SER A 119 4.39 8.45 -16.57
CA SER A 119 4.42 7.36 -17.55
C SER A 119 3.44 7.57 -18.72
N TYR A 120 2.30 8.21 -18.46
CA TYR A 120 1.16 8.28 -19.39
C TYR A 120 0.55 9.66 -19.55
N GLY A 121 1.06 10.68 -18.85
CA GLY A 121 0.50 12.01 -18.90
C GLY A 121 0.83 12.75 -20.20
N ASP A 122 -0.15 13.51 -20.68
CA ASP A 122 0.08 14.54 -21.70
C ASP A 122 0.83 15.73 -21.08
N PHE A 123 1.65 16.41 -21.88
CA PHE A 123 2.36 17.62 -21.48
C PHE A 123 2.02 18.80 -22.39
N PRO A 124 2.09 20.05 -21.89
CA PRO A 124 1.66 21.22 -22.64
C PRO A 124 2.45 21.40 -23.94
N GLN A 125 1.74 21.77 -25.01
CA GLN A 125 2.35 22.04 -26.32
C GLN A 125 3.41 23.14 -26.19
N GLY A 126 4.58 22.90 -26.78
CA GLY A 126 5.74 23.81 -26.68
C GLY A 126 6.63 23.57 -25.46
N THR A 127 6.29 22.63 -24.57
CA THR A 127 7.17 22.19 -23.48
C THR A 127 8.01 21.00 -23.93
N GLN A 128 9.30 21.01 -23.63
CA GLN A 128 10.16 19.85 -23.83
C GLN A 128 9.76 18.74 -22.85
N LYS A 129 9.59 17.51 -23.36
CA LYS A 129 9.20 16.35 -22.55
C LYS A 129 10.09 16.16 -21.32
N THR A 130 11.40 16.28 -21.49
CA THR A 130 12.37 16.13 -20.40
C THR A 130 12.12 17.13 -19.28
N ASP A 131 11.89 18.39 -19.63
CA ASP A 131 11.74 19.47 -18.66
C ASP A 131 10.43 19.30 -17.86
N TYR A 132 9.36 18.88 -18.54
CA TYR A 132 8.09 18.55 -17.89
C TYR A 132 8.24 17.37 -16.91
N LEU A 133 8.88 16.29 -17.35
CA LEU A 133 9.06 15.09 -16.52
C LEU A 133 10.00 15.34 -15.33
N SER A 134 11.08 16.10 -15.54
CA SER A 134 11.97 16.52 -14.46
C SER A 134 11.25 17.41 -13.45
N ALA A 135 10.50 18.42 -13.90
CA ALA A 135 9.74 19.29 -13.00
C ALA A 135 8.68 18.53 -12.18
N LEU A 136 8.06 17.51 -12.78
CA LEU A 136 7.11 16.62 -12.08
C LEU A 136 7.80 15.87 -10.93
N LEU A 137 8.97 15.29 -11.20
CA LEU A 137 9.75 14.55 -10.19
C LEU A 137 10.35 15.49 -9.14
N ASP A 138 10.90 16.63 -9.54
CA ASP A 138 11.46 17.64 -8.63
C ASP A 138 10.38 18.13 -7.65
N LYS A 139 9.16 18.34 -8.15
CA LYS A 139 8.02 18.68 -7.30
C LYS A 139 7.70 17.56 -6.30
N ALA A 140 7.71 16.29 -6.75
CA ALA A 140 7.49 15.15 -5.87
C ALA A 140 8.56 15.06 -4.76
N PHE A 141 9.83 15.18 -5.13
CA PHE A 141 10.95 15.14 -4.19
C PHE A 141 10.98 16.34 -3.25
N SER A 142 10.53 17.52 -3.69
CA SER A 142 10.38 18.69 -2.82
C SER A 142 9.29 18.53 -1.74
N GLN A 143 8.45 17.50 -1.87
CA GLN A 143 7.43 17.10 -0.90
C GLN A 143 7.83 15.84 -0.12
N ASP A 144 9.13 15.52 -0.12
CA ASP A 144 9.72 14.36 0.56
C ASP A 144 9.18 13.00 0.08
N LEU A 145 8.61 12.94 -1.13
CA LEU A 145 8.12 11.68 -1.70
C LEU A 145 9.28 10.86 -2.27
N LEU A 146 9.65 9.78 -1.59
CA LEU A 146 10.77 8.92 -1.99
C LEU A 146 10.31 7.72 -2.82
N PHE A 147 11.18 7.24 -3.71
CA PHE A 147 10.96 6.01 -4.46
C PHE A 147 12.07 5.00 -4.18
N ILE A 148 11.75 3.97 -3.42
CA ILE A 148 12.65 2.84 -3.19
C ILE A 148 11.90 1.55 -3.50
N THR A 149 12.40 0.80 -4.47
CA THR A 149 11.70 -0.36 -5.03
C THR A 149 12.35 -1.68 -4.62
N ASP A 150 11.86 -2.80 -5.14
CA ASP A 150 12.26 -4.16 -4.76
C ASP A 150 13.77 -4.38 -4.78
N SER A 151 14.48 -3.85 -5.79
CA SER A 151 15.94 -4.01 -5.94
C SER A 151 16.72 -3.53 -4.73
N ASP A 152 16.24 -2.48 -4.08
CA ASP A 152 16.95 -1.77 -3.02
C ASP A 152 16.37 -2.10 -1.64
N ALA A 153 15.05 -2.27 -1.53
CA ALA A 153 14.37 -2.57 -0.29
C ALA A 153 14.49 -4.06 0.13
N ARG A 154 14.61 -4.98 -0.83
CA ARG A 154 14.66 -6.44 -0.56
C ARG A 154 16.07 -7.02 -0.59
N ALA A 155 17.07 -6.25 -1.04
CA ALA A 155 18.44 -6.73 -1.04
C ALA A 155 18.87 -7.09 0.40
N ALA A 156 19.60 -8.19 0.57
CA ALA A 156 20.13 -8.57 1.89
C ALA A 156 21.09 -7.51 2.46
N SER A 157 21.72 -6.72 1.58
CA SER A 157 22.56 -5.56 1.91
C SER A 157 21.79 -4.24 1.95
N GLY A 158 20.48 -4.25 1.69
CA GLY A 158 19.62 -3.07 1.75
C GLY A 158 19.58 -2.51 3.17
N SER A 159 19.76 -1.20 3.29
CA SER A 159 19.83 -0.49 4.59
C SER A 159 19.07 0.83 4.59
N HIS A 160 18.15 1.01 3.63
CA HIS A 160 17.36 2.24 3.54
C HIS A 160 16.36 2.29 4.70
N ALA A 161 16.57 3.21 5.64
CA ALA A 161 15.85 3.27 6.92
C ALA A 161 14.33 3.50 6.81
N GLN A 162 13.86 3.89 5.62
CA GLN A 162 12.46 4.20 5.35
C GLN A 162 11.81 3.23 4.37
N ALA A 163 12.53 2.22 3.85
CA ALA A 163 12.02 1.33 2.80
C ALA A 163 11.77 -0.10 3.31
N HIS A 164 10.88 -0.24 4.28
CA HIS A 164 10.64 -1.48 5.01
C HIS A 164 9.23 -2.01 4.73
N LEU A 165 9.15 -3.30 4.40
CA LEU A 165 7.94 -3.92 3.87
C LEU A 165 6.85 -4.19 4.93
N TRP A 166 7.14 -3.93 6.20
CA TRP A 166 6.39 -4.48 7.32
C TRP A 166 6.05 -3.43 8.38
N ASP A 167 6.07 -2.15 8.03
CA ASP A 167 5.62 -1.08 8.90
C ASP A 167 4.76 -0.07 8.15
N ASN A 168 3.98 0.68 8.94
CA ASN A 168 3.08 1.73 8.46
C ASN A 168 3.48 3.10 9.01
N ALA A 169 4.69 3.24 9.56
CA ALA A 169 5.07 4.38 10.37
C ALA A 169 6.27 5.10 9.75
N SER A 170 6.43 6.39 10.06
CA SER A 170 7.64 7.14 9.65
C SER A 170 8.94 6.58 10.23
N ASN A 171 8.84 5.72 11.24
CA ASN A 171 9.94 5.04 11.87
C ASN A 171 9.54 3.59 12.16
N ALA A 172 10.28 2.62 11.62
CA ALA A 172 9.97 1.20 11.77
C ALA A 172 10.02 0.71 13.23
N ALA A 173 10.89 1.26 14.07
CA ALA A 173 10.95 0.93 15.50
C ALA A 173 9.69 1.42 16.23
N GLN A 174 9.23 2.64 15.94
CA GLN A 174 7.96 3.14 16.47
C GLN A 174 6.78 2.29 15.98
N GLY A 175 6.74 1.95 14.68
CA GLY A 175 5.71 1.07 14.13
C GLY A 175 5.66 -0.30 14.81
N LEU A 176 6.83 -0.85 15.18
CA LEU A 176 6.92 -2.07 15.97
C LEU A 176 6.30 -1.91 17.37
N GLU A 177 6.58 -0.82 18.07
CA GLU A 177 6.01 -0.55 19.40
C GLU A 177 4.48 -0.39 19.34
N GLU A 178 3.98 0.32 18.32
CA GLU A 178 2.55 0.50 18.06
C GLU A 178 1.84 -0.85 17.84
N ILE A 179 2.38 -1.70 16.95
CA ILE A 179 1.77 -3.00 16.67
C ILE A 179 1.90 -3.96 17.86
N MET A 180 2.98 -3.90 18.66
CA MET A 180 3.07 -4.67 19.90
C MET A 180 2.01 -4.25 20.93
N SER A 181 1.68 -2.96 21.00
CA SER A 181 0.63 -2.46 21.89
C SER A 181 -0.74 -3.00 21.48
N VAL A 182 -1.06 -2.98 20.18
CA VAL A 182 -2.28 -3.58 19.64
C VAL A 182 -2.35 -5.08 19.92
N ARG A 183 -1.26 -5.82 19.69
CA ARG A 183 -1.19 -7.26 19.95
C ARG A 183 -1.39 -7.60 21.43
N THR A 184 -0.88 -6.76 22.33
CA THR A 184 -1.06 -6.94 23.77
C THR A 184 -2.54 -6.89 24.15
N VAL A 185 -3.30 -5.94 23.58
CA VAL A 185 -4.76 -5.88 23.77
C VAL A 185 -5.43 -7.10 23.16
N ALA A 186 -5.09 -7.47 21.92
CA ALA A 186 -5.71 -8.61 21.22
C ALA A 186 -5.55 -9.94 21.97
N ILE A 187 -4.44 -10.13 22.69
CA ILE A 187 -4.16 -11.36 23.46
C ILE A 187 -4.86 -11.36 24.82
N ASN A 188 -5.13 -10.19 25.40
CA ASN A 188 -5.67 -10.05 26.76
C ASN A 188 -7.18 -9.75 26.81
N GLN A 189 -7.81 -9.56 25.65
CA GLN A 189 -9.24 -9.26 25.54
C GLN A 189 -10.11 -10.51 25.60
#